data_AF-A0A945MW47-F1
#
_entry.id   AF-A0A945MW47-F1
#
_cell.length_a   1.000
_cell.length_b   1.000
_cell.length_c   1.000
_cell.angle_alpha   90.00
_cell.angle_beta   90.00
_cell.angle_gamma   90.00
#
_symmetry.space_group_name_H-M   'P 1'
#
loop_
_entity.id
_entity.type
_entity.pdbx_description
1 polymer ?
#
loop_
_entity_poly.entity_id
_entity_poly.type
_entity_poly.pdbx_seq_one_letter_code
_entity_poly.pdbx_strand_id
1 'polypeptide(L)'
;MLSWLTYRYVEQPARNSRWRIPPAKVFAVAGGAIVGMALLGISVRFLDGIPQRLRPEVAGLNAAAEELNPFQVKCVIKSLAMLRSEGPCILGDAQADKLTILWGDSHAAALMPALDKIGREAGMRVAVFARGHCAPISGLVPPYNELVMFKICSKSNKFVQDYIKANRPEFVLMAAVWSQYRLPLEFSRNIASTLNVLSESNTQAFLFLEVPSYSGGPKAWARQAVSGRISKQDISNLSTMPVNLHRQETKAVAEVLKSHFGTRVIDPADFLCRRDGVCRMFEGATWYYVDGQHLSLAGAVAVSPLLANAFSF
;
A
#
# COMPACT_ATOMS: atom_id res chain seq x y z
N MET A 1 -32.20 -29.14 -12.43
CA MET A 1 -32.87 -29.81 -11.30
C MET A 1 -33.47 -28.84 -10.28
N LEU A 2 -32.74 -27.81 -9.80
CA LEU A 2 -33.30 -26.83 -8.84
C LEU A 2 -34.55 -26.08 -9.35
N SER A 3 -34.57 -25.71 -10.63
CA SER A 3 -35.70 -25.01 -11.27
C SER A 3 -36.98 -25.84 -11.35
N TRP A 4 -36.86 -27.16 -11.54
CA TRP A 4 -38.02 -28.05 -11.57
C TRP A 4 -38.59 -28.32 -10.18
N LEU A 5 -37.72 -28.44 -9.17
CA LEU A 5 -38.12 -28.61 -7.77
C LEU A 5 -38.83 -27.37 -7.22
N THR A 6 -38.31 -26.18 -7.52
CA THR A 6 -38.96 -24.91 -7.15
C THR A 6 -40.31 -24.74 -7.84
N TYR A 7 -40.39 -25.02 -9.15
CA TYR A 7 -41.66 -25.00 -9.88
C TYR A 7 -42.72 -25.95 -9.30
N ARG A 8 -42.36 -27.21 -9.01
CA ARG A 8 -43.31 -28.23 -8.54
C ARG A 8 -43.73 -28.07 -7.08
N TYR A 9 -42.81 -27.67 -6.19
CA TYR A 9 -43.05 -27.68 -4.75
C TYR A 9 -43.26 -26.28 -4.14
N VAL A 10 -42.92 -25.20 -4.85
CA VAL A 10 -43.12 -23.83 -4.36
C VAL A 10 -44.13 -23.08 -5.22
N GLU A 11 -43.88 -22.99 -6.53
CA GLU A 11 -44.69 -22.15 -7.42
C GLU A 11 -46.09 -22.71 -7.69
N GLN A 12 -46.19 -24.00 -8.04
CA GLN A 12 -47.47 -24.67 -8.29
C GLN A 12 -48.40 -24.66 -7.07
N PRO A 13 -47.95 -25.00 -5.84
CA PRO A 13 -48.77 -24.90 -4.64
C PRO A 13 -49.16 -23.47 -4.28
N ALA A 14 -48.28 -22.48 -4.48
CA ALA A 14 -48.59 -21.08 -4.21
C ALA A 14 -49.64 -20.53 -5.19
N ARG A 15 -49.52 -20.84 -6.48
CA ARG A 15 -50.48 -20.42 -7.53
C ARG A 15 -51.86 -21.05 -7.36
N ASN A 16 -51.90 -22.31 -6.95
CA ASN A 16 -53.14 -23.08 -6.81
C ASN A 16 -53.63 -23.19 -5.35
N SER A 17 -53.08 -22.37 -4.45
CA SER A 17 -53.42 -22.39 -3.04
C SER A 17 -54.87 -21.99 -2.82
N ARG A 18 -55.61 -22.81 -2.08
CA ARG A 18 -56.99 -22.49 -1.61
C ARG A 18 -57.00 -21.49 -0.45
N TRP A 19 -55.82 -21.16 0.10
CA TRP A 19 -55.68 -20.25 1.24
C TRP A 19 -55.81 -18.79 0.76
N ARG A 20 -56.96 -18.18 1.01
CA ARG A 20 -57.20 -16.74 0.74
C ARG A 20 -56.59 -15.88 1.83
N ILE A 21 -55.27 -15.72 1.82
CA ILE A 21 -54.57 -14.82 2.74
C ILE A 21 -54.81 -13.37 2.29
N PRO A 22 -55.27 -12.46 3.18
CA PRO A 22 -55.46 -11.05 2.83
C PRO A 22 -54.13 -10.43 2.35
N PRO A 23 -54.13 -9.61 1.29
CA PRO A 23 -52.92 -8.95 0.80
C PRO A 23 -52.14 -8.21 1.90
N ALA A 24 -52.84 -7.55 2.81
CA ALA A 24 -52.24 -6.86 3.95
C ALA A 24 -51.39 -7.78 4.84
N LYS A 25 -51.78 -9.05 5.05
CA LYS A 25 -50.99 -10.02 5.82
C LYS A 25 -49.75 -10.47 5.04
N VAL A 26 -49.87 -10.64 3.73
CA VAL A 26 -48.73 -10.99 2.86
C VAL A 26 -47.69 -9.86 2.86
N PHE A 27 -48.13 -8.61 2.69
CA PHE A 27 -47.24 -7.44 2.74
C PHE A 27 -46.65 -7.22 4.13
N ALA A 28 -47.39 -7.47 5.21
CA ALA A 28 -46.86 -7.38 6.57
C ALA A 28 -45.77 -8.43 6.83
N VAL A 29 -45.96 -9.68 6.39
CA VAL A 29 -44.95 -10.75 6.54
C VAL A 29 -43.73 -10.47 5.67
N ALA A 30 -43.91 -10.09 4.40
CA ALA A 30 -42.80 -9.76 3.50
C ALA A 30 -42.04 -8.52 3.99
N GLY A 31 -42.75 -7.47 4.42
CA GLY A 31 -42.17 -6.27 5.02
C GLY A 31 -41.40 -6.59 6.31
N GLY A 32 -41.98 -7.41 7.18
CA GLY A 32 -41.31 -7.91 8.39
C GLY A 32 -40.04 -8.71 8.10
N ALA A 33 -40.05 -9.56 7.07
CA ALA A 33 -38.86 -10.31 6.64
C ALA A 33 -37.76 -9.38 6.08
N ILE A 34 -38.14 -8.37 5.28
CA ILE A 34 -37.20 -7.37 4.76
C ILE A 34 -36.60 -6.56 5.91
N VAL A 35 -37.43 -6.07 6.83
CA VAL A 35 -36.96 -5.33 8.03
C VAL A 35 -36.07 -6.23 8.88
N GLY A 36 -36.43 -7.50 9.08
CA GLY A 36 -35.61 -8.47 9.80
C GLY A 36 -34.23 -8.67 9.16
N MET A 37 -34.16 -8.86 7.84
CA MET A 37 -32.89 -8.94 7.12
C MET A 37 -32.08 -7.65 7.17
N ALA A 38 -32.75 -6.48 7.08
CA ALA A 38 -32.11 -5.18 7.21
C ALA A 38 -31.52 -4.99 8.61
N LEU A 39 -32.27 -5.33 9.67
CA LEU A 39 -31.82 -5.27 11.06
C LEU A 39 -30.67 -6.24 11.32
N LEU A 40 -30.70 -7.44 10.75
CA LEU A 40 -29.58 -8.38 10.82
C LEU A 40 -28.34 -7.81 10.14
N GLY A 41 -28.47 -7.27 8.92
CA GLY A 41 -27.36 -6.64 8.21
C GLY A 41 -26.79 -5.42 8.94
N ILE A 42 -27.66 -4.58 9.50
CA ILE A 42 -27.29 -3.43 10.32
C ILE A 42 -26.56 -3.88 11.59
N SER A 43 -27.08 -4.89 12.29
CA SER A 43 -26.45 -5.44 13.50
C SER A 43 -25.06 -6.01 13.21
N VAL A 44 -24.92 -6.79 12.13
CA VAL A 44 -23.61 -7.29 11.69
C VAL A 44 -22.65 -6.15 11.38
N ARG A 45 -23.12 -5.05 10.78
CA ARG A 45 -22.28 -3.87 10.51
C ARG A 45 -21.84 -3.14 11.78
N PHE A 46 -22.73 -2.95 12.75
CA PHE A 46 -22.42 -2.26 14.00
C PHE A 46 -21.56 -3.09 14.97
N LEU A 47 -21.55 -4.40 14.81
CA LEU A 47 -20.69 -5.33 15.59
C LEU A 47 -19.34 -5.60 14.91
N ASP A 48 -18.96 -4.82 13.89
CA ASP A 48 -17.76 -5.04 13.07
C ASP A 48 -17.66 -6.46 12.51
N GLY A 49 -18.82 -7.01 12.14
CA GLY A 49 -18.98 -8.37 11.64
C GLY A 49 -19.37 -9.37 12.73
N ILE A 50 -18.97 -10.62 12.51
CA ILE A 50 -19.11 -11.72 13.48
C ILE A 50 -17.69 -12.20 13.74
N PRO A 51 -16.94 -11.62 14.69
CA PRO A 51 -15.51 -11.88 14.85
C PRO A 51 -15.22 -13.36 15.13
N GLN A 52 -16.15 -14.07 15.79
CA GLN A 52 -16.06 -15.52 16.03
C GLN A 52 -16.09 -16.37 14.75
N ARG A 53 -16.51 -15.81 13.60
CA ARG A 53 -16.48 -16.51 12.30
C ARG A 53 -15.06 -16.66 11.77
N LEU A 54 -14.15 -15.79 12.22
CA LEU A 54 -12.74 -15.83 11.83
C LEU A 54 -11.98 -16.57 12.93
N ARG A 55 -11.10 -17.48 12.50
CA ARG A 55 -10.10 -18.02 13.42
C ARG A 55 -9.20 -16.86 13.88
N PRO A 56 -8.72 -16.82 15.14
CA PRO A 56 -7.90 -15.71 15.65
C PRO A 56 -6.70 -15.35 14.74
N GLU A 57 -6.15 -16.34 14.04
CA GLU A 57 -5.03 -16.15 13.11
C GLU A 57 -5.42 -15.46 11.79
N VAL A 58 -6.70 -15.52 11.42
CA VAL A 58 -7.27 -14.80 10.28
C VAL A 58 -7.77 -13.41 10.70
N ALA A 59 -7.98 -13.16 11.99
CA ALA A 59 -8.40 -11.85 12.48
C ALA A 59 -7.34 -10.76 12.23
N GLY A 60 -6.06 -11.04 12.53
CA GLY A 60 -4.96 -10.11 12.22
C GLY A 60 -4.79 -9.89 10.72
N LEU A 61 -5.00 -10.93 9.93
CA LEU A 61 -4.97 -10.89 8.46
C LEU A 61 -6.09 -10.00 7.90
N ASN A 62 -7.31 -10.11 8.45
CA ASN A 62 -8.46 -9.30 8.05
C ASN A 62 -8.29 -7.84 8.50
N ALA A 63 -7.76 -7.60 9.70
CA ALA A 63 -7.46 -6.25 10.18
C ALA A 63 -6.46 -5.54 9.26
N ALA A 64 -5.38 -6.21 8.85
CA ALA A 64 -4.42 -5.66 7.90
C ALA A 64 -5.03 -5.48 6.50
N ALA A 65 -5.93 -6.38 6.07
CA ALA A 65 -6.62 -6.31 4.79
C ALA A 65 -7.60 -5.15 4.66
N GLU A 66 -8.25 -4.80 5.77
CA GLU A 66 -9.25 -3.72 5.87
C GLU A 66 -8.64 -2.41 6.36
N GLU A 67 -7.33 -2.39 6.65
CA GLU A 67 -6.61 -1.21 7.08
C GLU A 67 -6.71 -0.11 6.02
N LEU A 68 -7.51 0.91 6.32
CA LEU A 68 -7.53 2.15 5.56
C LEU A 68 -6.32 2.97 6.01
N ASN A 69 -5.40 3.26 5.10
CA ASN A 69 -4.30 4.18 5.40
C ASN A 69 -4.80 5.64 5.29
N PRO A 70 -5.02 6.36 6.41
CA PRO A 70 -5.56 7.73 6.36
C PRO A 70 -4.60 8.71 5.67
N PHE A 71 -3.29 8.45 5.73
CA PHE A 71 -2.29 9.25 5.02
C PHE A 71 -2.47 9.15 3.51
N GLN A 72 -2.77 7.96 2.99
CA GLN A 72 -2.98 7.80 1.55
C GLN A 72 -4.27 8.49 1.08
N VAL A 73 -5.35 8.39 1.86
CA VAL A 73 -6.61 9.09 1.56
C VAL A 73 -6.42 10.60 1.49
N LYS A 74 -5.59 11.13 2.39
CA LYS A 74 -5.29 12.57 2.51
C LYS A 74 -4.26 13.05 1.47
N CYS A 75 -3.19 12.32 1.23
CA CYS A 75 -1.96 12.85 0.62
C CYS A 75 -1.61 12.31 -0.77
N VAL A 76 -2.21 11.22 -1.25
CA VAL A 76 -1.84 10.69 -2.58
C VAL A 76 -2.24 11.67 -3.67
N ILE A 77 -1.31 11.98 -4.59
CA ILE A 77 -1.54 12.91 -5.69
C ILE A 77 -2.57 12.32 -6.66
N LYS A 78 -3.80 12.85 -6.61
CA LYS A 78 -4.89 12.45 -7.51
C LYS A 78 -4.76 13.11 -8.89
N SER A 79 -4.24 14.33 -8.94
CA SER A 79 -3.97 15.04 -10.19
C SER A 79 -2.87 16.09 -10.03
N LEU A 80 -2.23 16.46 -11.13
CA LEU A 80 -1.27 17.56 -11.13
C LEU A 80 -1.95 18.92 -10.91
N ALA A 81 -3.23 19.06 -11.28
CA ALA A 81 -4.00 20.27 -11.01
C ALA A 81 -4.15 20.50 -9.51
N MET A 82 -4.57 19.47 -8.77
CA MET A 82 -4.66 19.49 -7.31
C MET A 82 -3.32 19.87 -6.67
N LEU A 83 -2.22 19.23 -7.10
CA LEU A 83 -0.90 19.51 -6.55
C LEU A 83 -0.45 20.96 -6.81
N ARG A 84 -0.83 21.56 -7.94
CA ARG A 84 -0.53 22.95 -8.27
C ARG A 84 -1.38 23.95 -7.49
N SER A 85 -2.64 23.63 -7.21
CA SER A 85 -3.57 24.52 -6.50
C SER A 85 -3.42 24.45 -4.99
N GLU A 86 -3.20 23.27 -4.43
CA GLU A 86 -3.19 23.02 -2.99
C GLU A 86 -1.78 22.88 -2.41
N GLY A 87 -0.77 22.65 -3.26
CA GLY A 87 0.59 22.33 -2.82
C GLY A 87 0.75 20.87 -2.37
N PRO A 88 1.94 20.48 -1.90
CA PRO A 88 2.18 19.13 -1.40
C PRO A 88 1.45 18.89 -0.08
N CYS A 89 1.06 17.63 0.16
CA CYS A 89 0.65 17.22 1.49
C CYS A 89 1.83 17.33 2.45
N ILE A 90 1.60 17.92 3.62
CA ILE A 90 2.63 18.07 4.67
C ILE A 90 2.35 17.08 5.81
N LEU A 91 3.38 16.30 6.17
CA LEU A 91 3.44 15.40 7.32
C LEU A 91 4.53 15.86 8.31
N GLY A 92 4.60 15.24 9.48
CA GLY A 92 5.61 15.54 10.49
C GLY A 92 5.28 16.82 11.28
N ASP A 93 6.31 17.57 11.64
CA ASP A 93 6.15 18.90 12.22
C ASP A 93 5.95 19.94 11.11
N ALA A 94 4.70 20.39 10.93
CA ALA A 94 4.34 21.36 9.90
C ALA A 94 4.97 22.75 10.09
N GLN A 95 5.50 23.06 11.27
CA GLN A 95 6.15 24.34 11.59
C GLN A 95 7.68 24.27 11.54
N ALA A 96 8.25 23.08 11.31
CA ALA A 96 9.69 22.94 11.22
C ALA A 96 10.28 23.60 9.97
N ASP A 97 11.43 24.26 10.17
CA ASP A 97 12.22 24.83 9.08
C ASP A 97 12.86 23.74 8.21
N LYS A 98 13.22 22.60 8.83
CA LYS A 98 13.83 21.46 8.16
C LYS A 98 12.85 20.77 7.23
N LEU A 99 13.01 21.01 5.92
CA LEU A 99 12.18 20.42 4.88
C LEU A 99 12.79 19.12 4.37
N THR A 100 11.99 18.05 4.45
CA THR A 100 12.28 16.75 3.86
C THR A 100 11.22 16.42 2.80
N ILE A 101 11.61 15.77 1.72
CA ILE A 101 10.70 15.30 0.67
C ILE A 101 10.60 13.78 0.68
N LEU A 102 9.37 13.27 0.57
CA LEU A 102 9.09 11.87 0.22
C LEU A 102 8.66 11.80 -1.24
N TRP A 103 9.43 11.14 -2.11
CA TRP A 103 9.16 11.10 -3.54
C TRP A 103 9.14 9.69 -4.09
N GLY A 104 8.08 9.35 -4.83
CA GLY A 104 8.02 8.14 -5.64
C GLY A 104 6.61 7.62 -5.87
N ASP A 105 6.44 6.30 -5.87
CA ASP A 105 5.17 5.66 -6.21
C ASP A 105 4.33 5.24 -4.99
N SER A 106 3.52 4.20 -5.11
CA SER A 106 2.73 3.66 -4.00
C SER A 106 3.60 3.09 -2.87
N HIS A 107 4.84 2.70 -3.14
CA HIS A 107 5.81 2.28 -2.11
C HIS A 107 6.31 3.47 -1.32
N ALA A 108 6.55 4.62 -1.95
CA ALA A 108 6.76 5.88 -1.22
C ALA A 108 5.53 6.24 -0.39
N ALA A 109 4.33 6.12 -0.97
CA ALA A 109 3.08 6.39 -0.24
C ALA A 109 2.91 5.49 1.00
N ALA A 110 3.38 4.24 0.95
CA ALA A 110 3.35 3.32 2.08
C ALA A 110 4.25 3.76 3.25
N LEU A 111 5.29 4.56 3.00
CA LEU A 111 6.22 5.05 4.04
C LEU A 111 5.74 6.31 4.78
N MET A 112 4.62 6.92 4.37
CA MET A 112 4.07 8.12 5.01
C MET A 112 3.94 8.02 6.54
N PRO A 113 3.44 6.91 7.14
CA PRO A 113 3.34 6.78 8.60
C PRO A 113 4.70 6.83 9.29
N ALA A 114 5.72 6.23 8.68
CA ALA A 114 7.08 6.24 9.19
C ALA A 114 7.65 7.66 9.20
N LEU A 115 7.47 8.40 8.11
CA LEU A 115 7.98 9.76 8.00
C LEU A 115 7.17 10.78 8.79
N ASP A 116 5.88 10.59 9.01
CA ASP A 116 5.12 11.43 9.93
C ASP A 116 5.65 11.27 11.36
N LYS A 117 5.87 10.03 11.80
CA LYS A 117 6.48 9.74 13.11
C LYS A 117 7.86 10.38 13.25
N ILE A 118 8.77 10.08 12.32
CA ILE A 118 10.13 10.63 12.35
C ILE A 118 10.09 12.16 12.26
N GLY A 119 9.24 12.73 11.39
CA GLY A 119 9.14 14.18 11.23
C GLY A 119 8.66 14.89 12.49
N ARG A 120 7.74 14.29 13.26
CA ARG A 120 7.34 14.83 14.57
C ARG A 120 8.44 14.71 15.62
N GLU A 121 9.15 13.58 15.63
CA GLU A 121 10.19 13.29 16.64
C GLU A 121 11.48 14.09 16.39
N ALA A 122 11.84 14.31 15.13
CA ALA A 122 13.09 14.96 14.73
C ALA A 122 12.89 16.42 14.26
N GLY A 123 11.69 17.00 14.43
CA GLY A 123 11.40 18.38 14.03
C GLY A 123 11.61 18.62 12.54
N MET A 124 10.99 17.78 11.69
CA MET A 124 11.01 17.93 10.24
C MET A 124 9.61 18.09 9.65
N ARG A 125 9.54 18.99 8.68
CA ARG A 125 8.40 19.16 7.80
C ARG A 125 8.56 18.27 6.58
N VAL A 126 7.65 17.32 6.38
CA VAL A 126 7.75 16.33 5.30
C VAL A 126 6.76 16.65 4.19
N ALA A 127 7.26 17.10 3.03
CA ALA A 127 6.45 17.31 1.83
C ALA A 127 6.35 16.01 1.00
N VAL A 128 5.12 15.59 0.72
CA VAL A 128 4.86 14.29 0.09
C VAL A 128 4.54 14.44 -1.39
N PHE A 129 5.33 13.76 -2.22
CA PHE A 129 5.18 13.62 -3.66
C PHE A 129 5.11 12.15 -4.06
N ALA A 130 4.07 11.47 -3.56
CA ALA A 130 3.82 10.07 -3.87
C ALA A 130 2.70 9.93 -4.91
N ARG A 131 3.00 9.25 -6.02
CA ARG A 131 2.07 9.05 -7.13
C ARG A 131 2.21 7.66 -7.72
N GLY A 132 1.13 6.87 -7.65
CA GLY A 132 1.10 5.49 -8.13
C GLY A 132 1.74 5.31 -9.51
N HIS A 133 2.64 4.32 -9.60
CA HIS A 133 3.36 3.91 -10.81
C HIS A 133 4.26 4.97 -11.45
N CYS A 134 4.72 5.96 -10.67
CA CYS A 134 5.76 6.89 -11.09
C CYS A 134 6.98 6.77 -10.17
N ALA A 135 8.05 6.16 -10.68
CA ALA A 135 9.33 6.16 -10.00
C ALA A 135 9.85 7.60 -9.84
N PRO A 136 10.61 7.90 -8.77
CA PRO A 136 11.20 9.22 -8.54
C PRO A 136 12.43 9.45 -9.43
N ILE A 137 12.44 8.92 -10.66
CA ILE A 137 13.48 9.11 -11.65
C ILE A 137 12.80 9.52 -12.95
N SER A 138 13.11 10.70 -13.46
CA SER A 138 12.50 11.24 -14.68
C SER A 138 12.79 10.35 -15.89
N GLY A 139 11.75 9.98 -16.63
CA GLY A 139 11.88 9.11 -17.81
C GLY A 139 11.75 7.61 -17.53
N LEU A 140 11.69 7.18 -16.26
CA LEU A 140 11.33 5.81 -15.92
C LEU A 140 9.82 5.64 -15.79
N VAL A 141 9.27 4.70 -16.54
CA VAL A 141 7.86 4.32 -16.51
C VAL A 141 7.68 2.82 -16.52
N PRO A 142 6.58 2.30 -15.97
CA PRO A 142 6.33 0.87 -16.05
C PRO A 142 6.08 0.44 -17.51
N PRO A 143 6.35 -0.83 -17.86
CA PRO A 143 6.25 -1.34 -19.24
C PRO A 143 4.82 -1.54 -19.75
N TYR A 144 3.82 -0.94 -19.09
CA TYR A 144 2.42 -1.02 -19.46
C TYR A 144 1.84 0.38 -19.59
N ASN A 145 0.96 0.59 -20.57
CA ASN A 145 0.42 1.92 -20.90
C ASN A 145 1.52 3.00 -21.03
N GLU A 146 2.69 2.63 -21.55
CA GLU A 146 3.94 3.40 -21.49
C GLU A 146 3.76 4.86 -21.92
N LEU A 147 3.10 5.12 -23.06
CA LEU A 147 2.90 6.50 -23.55
C LEU A 147 2.08 7.37 -22.60
N VAL A 148 1.04 6.80 -22.00
CA VAL A 148 0.16 7.51 -21.05
C VAL A 148 0.92 7.74 -19.76
N MET A 149 1.55 6.69 -19.23
CA MET A 149 2.35 6.76 -18.01
C MET A 149 3.53 7.72 -18.16
N PHE A 150 4.19 7.74 -19.31
CA PHE A 150 5.31 8.63 -19.62
C PHE A 150 4.91 10.10 -19.51
N LYS A 151 3.80 10.49 -20.17
CA LYS A 151 3.30 11.87 -20.10
C LYS A 151 2.95 12.27 -18.67
N ILE A 152 2.32 11.36 -17.94
CA ILE A 152 1.84 11.62 -16.60
C ILE A 152 3.01 11.71 -15.61
N CYS A 153 3.89 10.71 -15.57
CA CYS A 153 5.03 10.67 -14.66
C CYS A 153 6.06 11.76 -15.00
N SER A 154 6.31 12.05 -16.27
CA SER A 154 7.21 13.15 -16.65
C SER A 154 6.73 14.50 -16.13
N LYS A 155 5.41 14.79 -16.23
CA LYS A 155 4.85 16.03 -15.68
C LYS A 155 4.90 16.07 -14.15
N SER A 156 4.62 14.94 -13.50
CA SER A 156 4.69 14.83 -12.04
C SER A 156 6.12 15.03 -11.54
N ASN A 157 7.08 14.29 -12.09
CA ASN A 157 8.49 14.35 -11.71
C ASN A 157 9.09 15.73 -12.01
N LYS A 158 8.73 16.36 -13.14
CA LYS A 158 9.13 17.74 -13.41
C LYS A 158 8.65 18.70 -12.32
N PHE A 159 7.41 18.57 -11.86
CA PHE A 159 6.90 19.42 -10.77
C PHE A 159 7.71 19.24 -9.49
N VAL A 160 8.03 17.99 -9.12
CA VAL A 160 8.85 17.71 -7.92
C VAL A 160 10.25 18.29 -8.06
N GLN A 161 10.88 18.15 -9.23
CA GLN A 161 12.19 18.73 -9.51
C GLN A 161 12.17 20.27 -9.42
N ASP A 162 11.16 20.91 -10.00
CA ASP A 162 10.98 22.36 -9.92
C ASP A 162 10.77 22.79 -8.45
N TYR A 163 10.01 22.00 -7.66
CA TYR A 163 9.82 22.24 -6.24
C TYR A 163 11.12 22.07 -5.43
N ILE A 164 11.93 21.05 -5.70
CA ILE A 164 13.24 20.84 -5.08
C ILE A 164 14.15 22.04 -5.35
N LYS A 165 14.23 22.51 -6.60
CA LYS A 165 15.05 23.67 -6.97
C LYS A 165 14.61 24.95 -6.26
N ALA A 166 13.31 25.15 -6.13
CA ALA A 166 12.74 26.34 -5.50
C ALA A 166 12.87 26.36 -3.97
N ASN A 167 12.75 25.19 -3.32
CA ASN A 167 12.66 25.10 -1.86
C ASN A 167 13.92 24.54 -1.19
N ARG A 168 14.86 23.95 -1.96
CA ARG A 168 16.13 23.39 -1.48
C ARG A 168 15.99 22.58 -0.19
N PRO A 169 15.22 21.48 -0.21
CA PRO A 169 15.04 20.63 0.97
C PRO A 169 16.40 20.06 1.41
N GLU A 170 16.53 19.81 2.71
CA GLU A 170 17.72 19.16 3.27
C GLU A 170 17.81 17.72 2.76
N PHE A 171 16.69 16.99 2.83
CA PHE A 171 16.61 15.58 2.45
C PHE A 171 15.53 15.29 1.41
N VAL A 172 15.83 14.32 0.54
CA VAL A 172 14.83 13.66 -0.33
C VAL A 172 14.94 12.15 -0.10
N LEU A 173 13.88 11.53 0.40
CA LEU A 173 13.72 10.08 0.43
C LEU A 173 13.00 9.60 -0.83
N MET A 174 13.70 8.81 -1.62
CA MET A 174 13.22 8.22 -2.87
C MET A 174 12.82 6.77 -2.62
N ALA A 175 11.60 6.38 -2.98
CA ALA A 175 11.12 5.01 -2.81
C ALA A 175 10.19 4.60 -3.95
N ALA A 176 10.37 3.39 -4.47
CA ALA A 176 9.53 2.86 -5.54
C ALA A 176 9.53 1.33 -5.53
N VAL A 177 8.65 0.73 -6.32
CA VAL A 177 8.77 -0.68 -6.69
C VAL A 177 9.76 -0.83 -7.85
N TRP A 178 11.05 -0.72 -7.54
CA TRP A 178 12.11 -0.58 -8.54
C TRP A 178 12.12 -1.70 -9.59
N SER A 179 11.84 -2.94 -9.19
CA SER A 179 11.73 -4.10 -10.08
C SER A 179 10.60 -4.02 -11.11
N GLN A 180 9.62 -3.10 -11.00
CA GLN A 180 8.60 -2.89 -12.03
C GLN A 180 9.07 -1.99 -13.18
N TYR A 181 10.18 -1.27 -13.01
CA TYR A 181 10.74 -0.37 -14.04
C TYR A 181 11.89 -1.03 -14.83
N ARG A 182 12.12 -2.33 -14.60
CA ARG A 182 12.86 -3.43 -15.27
C ARG A 182 14.06 -3.20 -16.21
N LEU A 183 14.40 -2.01 -16.67
CA LEU A 183 15.46 -1.81 -17.65
C LEU A 183 16.66 -1.07 -17.03
N PRO A 184 17.72 -1.79 -16.58
CA PRO A 184 18.90 -1.18 -15.96
C PRO A 184 19.55 -0.09 -16.82
N LEU A 185 19.53 -0.24 -18.15
CA LEU A 185 20.02 0.79 -19.08
C LEU A 185 19.18 2.07 -19.06
N GLU A 186 17.88 1.97 -18.83
CA GLU A 186 17.04 3.15 -18.66
C GLU A 186 17.30 3.80 -17.31
N PHE A 187 17.48 3.01 -16.25
CA PHE A 187 17.90 3.53 -14.94
C PHE A 187 19.19 4.34 -15.05
N SER A 188 20.27 3.75 -15.57
CA SER A 188 21.56 4.42 -15.68
C SER A 188 21.50 5.69 -16.53
N ARG A 189 20.70 5.70 -17.61
CA ARG A 189 20.51 6.91 -18.45
C ARG A 189 19.71 8.00 -17.74
N ASN A 190 18.65 7.62 -17.04
CA ASN A 190 17.67 8.57 -16.52
C ASN A 190 18.00 9.08 -15.11
N ILE A 191 18.74 8.30 -14.31
CA ILE A 191 19.10 8.65 -12.93
C ILE A 191 20.03 9.85 -12.87
N ALA A 192 20.95 10.00 -13.83
CA ALA A 192 21.90 11.11 -13.88
C ALA A 192 21.20 12.48 -13.89
N SER A 193 20.13 12.63 -14.69
CA SER A 193 19.36 13.88 -14.74
C SER A 193 18.71 14.22 -13.38
N THR A 194 18.26 13.21 -12.66
CA THR A 194 17.63 13.37 -11.35
C THR A 194 18.67 13.72 -10.29
N LEU A 195 19.83 13.05 -10.31
CA LEU A 195 20.95 13.33 -9.42
C LEU A 195 21.53 14.74 -9.63
N ASN A 196 21.59 15.22 -10.88
CA ASN A 196 22.02 16.60 -11.16
C ASN A 196 21.12 17.62 -10.47
N VAL A 197 19.79 17.45 -10.54
CA VAL A 197 18.85 18.36 -9.86
C VAL A 197 19.07 18.37 -8.34
N LEU A 198 19.29 17.21 -7.75
CA LEU A 198 19.53 17.05 -6.31
C LEU A 198 20.86 17.70 -5.90
N SER A 199 21.92 17.50 -6.70
CA SER A 199 23.24 18.09 -6.50
C SER A 199 23.21 19.62 -6.60
N GLU A 200 22.61 20.18 -7.66
CA GLU A 200 22.46 21.63 -7.87
C GLU A 200 21.68 22.33 -6.75
N SER A 201 20.79 21.59 -6.08
CA SER A 201 19.96 22.11 -4.99
C SER A 201 20.60 21.91 -3.60
N ASN A 202 21.80 21.32 -3.54
CA ASN A 202 22.47 20.90 -2.30
C ASN A 202 21.56 20.02 -1.41
N THR A 203 20.75 19.18 -2.04
CA THR A 203 19.81 18.28 -1.38
C THR A 203 20.42 16.90 -1.23
N GLN A 204 20.44 16.36 -0.02
CA GLN A 204 20.94 15.01 0.22
C GLN A 204 19.84 13.97 -0.05
N ALA A 205 20.08 13.14 -1.06
CA ALA A 205 19.14 12.11 -1.47
C ALA A 205 19.44 10.75 -0.83
N PHE A 206 18.40 10.14 -0.28
CA PHE A 206 18.38 8.78 0.26
C PHE A 206 17.47 7.91 -0.58
N LEU A 207 17.84 6.65 -0.75
CA LEU A 207 17.07 5.70 -1.53
C LEU A 207 16.63 4.54 -0.67
N PHE A 208 15.32 4.33 -0.57
CA PHE A 208 14.73 3.16 0.07
C PHE A 208 14.52 2.08 -0.99
N LEU A 209 15.19 0.93 -0.84
CA LEU A 209 15.00 -0.21 -1.73
C LEU A 209 13.57 -0.76 -1.59
N GLU A 210 13.15 -1.53 -2.59
CA GLU A 210 11.84 -2.15 -2.55
C GLU A 210 11.78 -3.20 -1.44
N VAL A 211 10.63 -3.31 -0.79
CA VAL A 211 10.41 -4.34 0.23
C VAL A 211 10.27 -5.73 -0.40
N PRO A 212 10.49 -6.82 0.36
CA PRO A 212 10.17 -8.18 -0.09
C PRO A 212 8.74 -8.28 -0.63
N SER A 213 8.58 -8.93 -1.79
CA SER A 213 7.30 -9.03 -2.51
C SER A 213 6.78 -10.47 -2.55
N TYR A 214 5.53 -10.67 -2.15
CA TYR A 214 4.92 -11.97 -1.91
C TYR A 214 3.82 -12.31 -2.92
N SER A 215 3.57 -13.60 -3.12
CA SER A 215 2.46 -14.09 -3.95
C SER A 215 1.12 -13.92 -3.22
N GLY A 216 0.49 -12.77 -3.40
CA GLY A 216 -0.72 -12.39 -2.68
C GLY A 216 -0.38 -11.72 -1.35
N GLY A 217 -1.34 -11.63 -0.44
CA GLY A 217 -1.13 -10.98 0.85
C GLY A 217 -2.40 -10.96 1.67
N PRO A 218 -2.42 -10.23 2.80
CA PRO A 218 -3.48 -10.33 3.79
C PRO A 218 -4.90 -10.23 3.25
N LYS A 219 -5.12 -9.25 2.36
CA LYS A 219 -6.43 -9.07 1.72
C LYS A 219 -6.90 -10.23 0.85
N ALA A 220 -5.99 -10.84 0.09
CA ALA A 220 -6.32 -11.97 -0.75
C ALA A 220 -6.52 -13.25 0.09
N TRP A 221 -5.62 -13.47 1.05
CA TRP A 221 -5.61 -14.68 1.88
C TRP A 221 -6.77 -14.70 2.88
N ALA A 222 -7.19 -13.56 3.45
CA ALA A 222 -8.35 -13.52 4.34
C ALA A 222 -9.62 -14.02 3.66
N ARG A 223 -9.84 -13.62 2.40
CA ARG A 223 -10.97 -14.11 1.59
C ARG A 223 -10.87 -15.59 1.29
N GLN A 224 -9.67 -16.07 0.94
CA GLN A 224 -9.44 -17.49 0.64
C GLN A 224 -9.60 -18.37 1.89
N ALA A 225 -9.11 -17.93 3.05
CA ALA A 225 -9.22 -18.61 4.32
C ALA A 225 -10.67 -18.74 4.78
N VAL A 226 -11.47 -17.67 4.66
CA VAL A 226 -12.92 -17.70 4.94
C VAL A 226 -13.65 -18.71 4.04
N SER A 227 -13.23 -18.82 2.77
CA SER A 227 -13.80 -19.80 1.84
C SER A 227 -13.27 -21.23 2.01
N GLY A 228 -12.36 -21.47 2.95
CA GLY A 228 -11.71 -22.78 3.16
C GLY A 228 -10.72 -23.20 2.08
N ARG A 229 -10.31 -22.28 1.18
CA ARG A 229 -9.37 -22.58 0.08
C ARG A 229 -7.92 -22.70 0.50
N ILE A 230 -7.55 -22.04 1.60
CA ILE A 230 -6.20 -22.09 2.16
C ILE A 230 -6.28 -22.33 3.67
N SER A 231 -5.30 -23.06 4.20
CA SER A 231 -5.14 -23.38 5.60
C SER A 231 -4.22 -22.37 6.32
N LYS A 232 -4.12 -22.51 7.64
CA LYS A 232 -3.14 -21.76 8.45
C LYS A 232 -1.70 -22.05 8.03
N GLN A 233 -1.40 -23.31 7.66
CA GLN A 233 -0.07 -23.68 7.20
C GLN A 233 0.26 -23.02 5.87
N ASP A 234 -0.72 -22.92 4.96
CA ASP A 234 -0.54 -22.24 3.68
C ASP A 234 -0.21 -20.76 3.89
N ILE A 235 -0.94 -20.08 4.78
CA ILE A 235 -0.66 -18.67 5.13
C ILE A 235 0.75 -18.54 5.72
N SER A 236 1.14 -19.44 6.64
CA SER A 236 2.48 -19.43 7.22
C SER A 236 3.56 -19.55 6.14
N ASN A 237 3.39 -20.48 5.20
CA ASN A 237 4.36 -20.68 4.11
C ASN A 237 4.40 -19.47 3.17
N LEU A 238 3.23 -18.96 2.76
CA LEU A 238 3.08 -17.85 1.81
C LEU A 238 3.57 -16.51 2.39
N SER A 239 3.50 -16.33 3.71
CA SER A 239 3.90 -15.11 4.42
C SER A 239 5.41 -15.00 4.72
N THR A 240 6.20 -15.98 4.26
CA THR A 240 7.64 -16.03 4.48
C THR A 240 8.40 -16.25 3.19
N MET A 241 9.61 -15.70 3.08
CA MET A 241 10.54 -16.01 1.99
C MET A 241 11.99 -15.91 2.43
N PRO A 242 12.91 -16.68 1.81
CA PRO A 242 14.35 -16.49 2.01
C PRO A 242 14.82 -15.12 1.49
N VAL A 243 15.67 -14.42 2.24
CA VAL A 243 16.20 -13.10 1.88
C VAL A 243 17.06 -13.13 0.61
N ASN A 244 17.75 -14.24 0.36
CA ASN A 244 18.54 -14.43 -0.86
C ASN A 244 17.66 -14.47 -2.11
N LEU A 245 16.42 -14.97 -2.03
CA LEU A 245 15.48 -14.94 -3.15
C LEU A 245 15.12 -13.49 -3.49
N HIS A 246 14.70 -12.70 -2.50
CA HIS A 246 14.39 -11.28 -2.69
C HIS A 246 15.60 -10.49 -3.24
N ARG A 247 16.78 -10.68 -2.65
CA ARG A 247 18.00 -9.99 -3.09
C ARG A 247 18.46 -10.43 -4.48
N GLN A 248 18.20 -11.67 -4.88
CA GLN A 248 18.50 -12.16 -6.23
C GLN A 248 17.58 -11.51 -7.26
N GLU A 249 16.28 -11.42 -6.97
CA GLU A 249 15.28 -10.82 -7.86
C GLU A 249 15.52 -9.33 -8.11
N THR A 250 16.02 -8.62 -7.09
CA THR A 250 16.25 -7.16 -7.15
C THR A 250 17.70 -6.77 -7.45
N LYS A 251 18.61 -7.75 -7.59
CA LYS A 251 20.07 -7.55 -7.66
C LYS A 251 20.49 -6.49 -8.67
N ALA A 252 20.07 -6.64 -9.92
CA ALA A 252 20.52 -5.77 -11.01
C ALA A 252 20.13 -4.30 -10.78
N VAL A 253 18.93 -4.07 -10.27
CA VAL A 253 18.46 -2.71 -9.98
C VAL A 253 19.14 -2.16 -8.73
N ALA A 254 19.25 -2.97 -7.67
CA ALA A 254 19.94 -2.57 -6.44
C ALA A 254 21.41 -2.21 -6.67
N GLU A 255 22.13 -2.93 -7.55
CA GLU A 255 23.53 -2.62 -7.90
C GLU A 255 23.66 -1.26 -8.61
N VAL A 256 22.76 -0.94 -9.55
CA VAL A 256 22.72 0.39 -10.20
C VAL A 256 22.41 1.48 -9.17
N LEU A 257 21.42 1.28 -8.30
CA LEU A 257 21.08 2.27 -7.29
C LEU A 257 22.23 2.47 -6.28
N LYS A 258 22.89 1.39 -5.86
CA LYS A 258 24.06 1.46 -4.96
C LYS A 258 25.26 2.16 -5.61
N SER A 259 25.50 1.99 -6.91
CA SER A 259 26.62 2.66 -7.59
C SER A 259 26.45 4.18 -7.63
N HIS A 260 25.21 4.67 -7.61
CA HIS A 260 24.91 6.11 -7.65
C HIS A 260 24.72 6.74 -6.26
N PHE A 261 24.11 6.03 -5.31
CA PHE A 261 23.78 6.58 -3.99
C PHE A 261 24.79 6.20 -2.91
N GLY A 262 25.58 5.15 -3.11
CA GLY A 262 26.58 4.67 -2.16
C GLY A 262 25.92 4.22 -0.84
N THR A 263 26.41 4.78 0.28
CA THR A 263 25.91 4.48 1.63
C THR A 263 24.53 5.04 1.94
N ARG A 264 23.96 5.84 1.04
CA ARG A 264 22.62 6.45 1.20
C ARG A 264 21.49 5.54 0.72
N VAL A 265 21.77 4.26 0.50
CA VAL A 265 20.79 3.22 0.18
C VAL A 265 20.37 2.51 1.45
N ILE A 266 19.05 2.46 1.68
CA ILE A 266 18.40 1.85 2.83
C ILE A 266 17.75 0.55 2.35
N ASP A 267 18.24 -0.59 2.84
CA ASP A 267 17.68 -1.90 2.51
C ASP A 267 16.63 -2.31 3.58
N PRO A 268 15.32 -2.28 3.27
CA PRO A 268 14.31 -2.70 4.24
C PRO A 268 14.39 -4.18 4.61
N ALA A 269 15.07 -5.00 3.81
CA ALA A 269 15.32 -6.39 4.14
C ALA A 269 16.16 -6.52 5.43
N ASP A 270 16.96 -5.52 5.80
CA ASP A 270 17.74 -5.55 7.03
C ASP A 270 16.87 -5.53 8.31
N PHE A 271 15.60 -5.11 8.19
CA PHE A 271 14.60 -5.22 9.26
C PHE A 271 13.60 -6.35 8.99
N LEU A 272 13.03 -6.39 7.78
CA LEU A 272 11.92 -7.29 7.43
C LEU A 272 12.38 -8.76 7.33
N CYS A 273 13.67 -8.98 7.10
CA CYS A 273 14.30 -10.29 7.06
C CYS A 273 15.23 -10.41 8.26
N ARG A 274 14.83 -11.21 9.25
CA ARG A 274 15.57 -11.36 10.50
C ARG A 274 16.96 -11.96 10.25
N ARG A 275 17.76 -12.04 11.32
CA ARG A 275 19.10 -12.67 11.30
C ARG A 275 19.10 -14.14 10.84
N ASP A 276 17.94 -14.80 10.84
CA ASP A 276 17.78 -16.16 10.30
C ASP A 276 17.67 -16.21 8.77
N GLY A 277 17.73 -15.05 8.09
CA GLY A 277 17.65 -14.94 6.64
C GLY A 277 16.24 -15.12 6.09
N VAL A 278 15.20 -15.06 6.92
CA VAL A 278 13.80 -15.23 6.48
C VAL A 278 13.02 -13.92 6.63
N CYS A 279 12.55 -13.41 5.50
CA CYS A 279 11.64 -12.28 5.40
C CYS A 279 10.23 -12.67 5.80
N ARG A 280 9.55 -11.85 6.61
CA ARG A 280 8.21 -12.15 7.14
C ARG A 280 7.25 -11.02 6.89
N MET A 281 6.01 -11.36 6.56
CA MET A 281 4.93 -10.38 6.45
C MET A 281 4.33 -9.99 7.81
N PHE A 282 4.70 -10.66 8.90
CA PHE A 282 4.17 -10.41 10.23
C PHE A 282 5.15 -10.78 11.35
N GLU A 283 4.89 -10.24 12.54
CA GLU A 283 5.55 -10.59 13.80
C GLU A 283 4.51 -10.63 14.93
N GLY A 284 4.36 -11.80 15.57
CA GLY A 284 3.29 -12.01 16.54
C GLY A 284 1.93 -11.81 15.90
N ALA A 285 1.15 -10.84 16.40
CA ALA A 285 -0.14 -10.46 15.85
C ALA A 285 -0.07 -9.30 14.83
N THR A 286 1.10 -8.69 14.66
CA THR A 286 1.30 -7.49 13.85
C THR A 286 1.66 -7.86 12.42
N TRP A 287 0.83 -7.44 11.46
CA TRP A 287 1.11 -7.60 10.04
C TRP A 287 1.81 -6.36 9.49
N TYR A 288 2.90 -6.56 8.77
CA TYR A 288 3.72 -5.52 8.14
C TYR A 288 3.25 -5.13 6.74
N TYR A 289 2.28 -5.84 6.17
CA TYR A 289 1.81 -5.63 4.80
C TYR A 289 0.28 -5.61 4.73
N VAL A 290 -0.27 -4.90 3.74
CA VAL A 290 -1.71 -4.94 3.40
C VAL A 290 -2.01 -5.88 2.24
N ASP A 291 -1.05 -6.02 1.32
CA ASP A 291 -1.06 -6.94 0.19
C ASP A 291 0.33 -7.56 -0.02
N GLY A 292 0.65 -8.03 -1.22
CA GLY A 292 1.94 -8.68 -1.46
C GLY A 292 3.15 -7.77 -1.52
N GLN A 293 2.99 -6.46 -1.61
CA GLN A 293 4.11 -5.54 -1.86
C GLN A 293 4.01 -4.19 -1.12
N HIS A 294 2.86 -3.85 -0.56
CA HIS A 294 2.66 -2.60 0.17
C HIS A 294 2.70 -2.83 1.69
N LEU A 295 3.50 -2.02 2.39
CA LEU A 295 3.53 -2.00 3.84
C LEU A 295 2.18 -1.52 4.42
N SER A 296 1.80 -2.11 5.56
CA SER A 296 0.75 -1.61 6.44
C SER A 296 1.22 -0.38 7.22
N LEU A 297 0.31 0.28 7.96
CA LEU A 297 0.71 1.35 8.89
C LEU A 297 1.74 0.83 9.90
N ALA A 298 1.49 -0.36 10.45
CA ALA A 298 2.39 -1.01 11.38
C ALA A 298 3.73 -1.36 10.73
N GLY A 299 3.74 -1.89 9.50
CA GLY A 299 4.97 -2.20 8.75
C GLY A 299 5.79 -0.96 8.44
N ALA A 300 5.14 0.13 8.03
CA ALA A 300 5.81 1.41 7.79
C ALA A 300 6.46 1.96 9.08
N VAL A 301 5.74 1.96 10.20
CA VAL A 301 6.29 2.37 11.49
C VAL A 301 7.42 1.43 11.93
N ALA A 302 7.30 0.13 11.70
CA ALA A 302 8.31 -0.85 12.10
C ALA A 302 9.67 -0.62 11.42
N VAL A 303 9.68 -0.18 10.15
CA VAL A 303 10.92 0.15 9.42
C VAL A 303 11.46 1.56 9.72
N SER A 304 10.77 2.37 10.53
CA SER A 304 11.19 3.75 10.82
C SER A 304 12.60 3.88 11.41
N PRO A 305 13.12 2.95 12.24
CA PRO A 305 14.49 3.05 12.75
C PRO A 305 15.55 3.00 11.64
N LEU A 306 15.30 2.26 10.54
CA LEU A 306 16.22 2.24 9.39
C LEU A 306 16.31 3.63 8.73
N LEU A 307 15.17 4.30 8.62
CA LEU A 307 15.08 5.65 8.04
C LEU A 307 15.71 6.70 8.95
N ALA A 308 15.41 6.65 10.26
CA ALA A 308 15.96 7.58 11.23
C ALA A 308 17.50 7.51 11.29
N ASN A 309 18.06 6.29 11.33
CA ASN A 309 19.50 6.08 11.32
C ASN A 309 20.16 6.64 10.05
N ALA A 310 19.52 6.48 8.89
CA ALA A 310 20.06 6.99 7.62
C ALA A 310 20.14 8.52 7.61
N PHE A 311 19.14 9.20 8.17
CA PHE A 311 19.13 10.65 8.26
C PHE A 311 20.10 11.23 9.31
N SER A 312 20.80 10.38 10.07
CA SER A 312 21.79 10.79 11.07
C SER A 312 21.22 11.69 12.18
N PHE A 313 20.05 11.30 12.71
CA PHE A 313 19.52 11.85 13.96
C PHE A 313 20.04 11.09 15.18
#